data_AF-A0A968TMZ8-F1
#
_entry.id   AF-A0A968TMZ8-F1
#
_cell.length_a   1.000
_cell.length_b   1.000
_cell.length_c   1.000
_cell.angle_alpha   90.00
_cell.angle_beta   90.00
_cell.angle_gamma   90.00
#
_symmetry.space_group_name_H-M   'P 1'
#
loop_
_entity.id
_entity.type
_entity.pdbx_description
1 polymer ?
#
loop_
_entity_poly.entity_id
_entity_poly.type
_entity_poly.pdbx_seq_one_letter_code
_entity_poly.pdbx_strand_id
1 'polypeptide(L)' 'MDAEKKAQIKAHARALAALLYEETDSEQVKTLAGIETAVRGHLLEHVSPEIGDFLLQQAAVPRVDENAASRVSSDDSV' A
#
# COMPACT_ATOMS: atom_id res chain seq x y z
N MET A 1 13.70 6.83 -3.15
CA MET A 1 13.58 5.45 -2.63
C MET A 1 14.97 4.84 -2.57
N ASP A 2 15.47 4.59 -1.37
CA ASP A 2 16.76 3.94 -1.15
C ASP A 2 16.77 2.48 -1.66
N ALA A 3 17.97 1.92 -1.82
CA ALA A 3 18.16 0.60 -2.41
C ALA A 3 17.54 -0.53 -1.59
N GLU A 4 17.55 -0.42 -0.27
CA GLU A 4 16.99 -1.41 0.64
C GLU A 4 15.47 -1.49 0.48
N LYS A 5 14.79 -0.34 0.47
CA LYS A 5 13.36 -0.24 0.23
C LYS A 5 12.97 -0.80 -1.15
N LYS A 6 13.79 -0.57 -2.19
CA LYS A 6 13.56 -1.22 -3.50
C LYS A 6 13.67 -2.74 -3.43
N ALA A 7 14.64 -3.26 -2.68
CA ALA A 7 14.84 -4.69 -2.53
C ALA A 7 13.68 -5.35 -1.77
N GLN A 8 13.18 -4.71 -0.71
CA GLN A 8 12.02 -5.18 0.04
C GLN A 8 10.76 -5.22 -0.84
N ILE A 9 10.46 -4.14 -1.57
CA ILE A 9 9.31 -4.11 -2.51
C ILE A 9 9.42 -5.24 -3.54
N LYS A 10 10.62 -5.46 -4.10
CA LYS A 10 10.85 -6.54 -5.07
C LYS A 10 10.67 -7.93 -4.45
N ALA A 11 11.09 -8.13 -3.21
CA ALA A 11 10.90 -9.40 -2.49
C ALA A 11 9.42 -9.67 -2.26
N HIS A 12 8.66 -8.68 -1.77
CA HIS A 12 7.22 -8.80 -1.57
C HIS A 12 6.47 -9.04 -2.88
N ALA A 13 6.80 -8.30 -3.94
CA ALA A 13 6.19 -8.49 -5.26
C ALA A 13 6.42 -9.91 -5.81
N ARG A 14 7.61 -10.49 -5.60
CA ARG A 14 7.91 -11.87 -6.01
C ARG A 14 7.18 -12.92 -5.17
N ALA A 15 7.05 -12.69 -3.86
CA ALA A 15 6.29 -13.57 -2.99
C ALA A 15 4.81 -13.58 -3.38
N LEU A 16 4.23 -12.39 -3.64
CA LEU A 16 2.86 -12.27 -4.17
C LEU A 16 2.72 -12.94 -5.53
N ALA A 17 3.66 -12.72 -6.46
CA ALA A 17 3.61 -13.34 -7.78
C ALA A 17 3.62 -14.87 -7.72
N ALA A 18 4.35 -15.48 -6.78
CA ALA A 18 4.36 -16.93 -6.61
C ALA A 18 2.97 -17.47 -6.20
N LEU A 19 2.28 -16.79 -5.28
CA LEU A 19 0.92 -17.15 -4.86
C LEU A 19 -0.09 -16.96 -5.99
N LEU A 20 -0.06 -15.80 -6.65
CA LEU A 20 -1.03 -15.44 -7.70
C LEU A 20 -0.84 -16.22 -9.00
N TYR A 21 0.35 -16.78 -9.23
CA TYR A 21 0.60 -17.67 -10.36
C TYR A 21 -0.23 -18.97 -10.25
N GLU A 22 -0.49 -19.47 -9.04
CA GLU A 22 -1.32 -20.67 -8.82
C GLU A 22 -2.77 -20.45 -9.28
N GLU A 23 -3.23 -19.20 -9.23
CA GLU A 23 -4.57 -18.77 -9.68
C GLU A 23 -4.60 -18.28 -11.13
N THR A 24 -3.45 -18.30 -11.84
CA THR A 24 -3.36 -17.79 -13.21
C THR A 24 -3.61 -18.90 -14.23
N ASP A 25 -4.47 -18.65 -15.21
CA ASP A 25 -4.66 -19.58 -16.33
C ASP A 25 -3.34 -19.76 -17.11
N SER A 26 -2.92 -21.03 -17.27
CA SER A 26 -1.74 -21.41 -18.05
C SER A 26 -1.74 -20.90 -19.50
N GLU A 27 -2.89 -20.59 -20.10
CA GLU A 27 -2.96 -19.96 -21.43
C GLU A 27 -2.57 -18.47 -21.39
N GLN A 28 -2.87 -17.77 -20.30
CA GLN A 28 -2.56 -16.34 -20.17
C GLN A 28 -1.06 -16.08 -20.13
N VAL A 29 -0.26 -16.99 -19.56
CA VAL A 29 1.20 -16.80 -19.48
C VAL A 29 1.94 -17.03 -20.79
N LYS A 30 1.25 -17.48 -21.85
CA LYS A 30 1.86 -17.76 -23.16
C LYS A 30 2.03 -16.52 -24.03
N THR A 31 1.35 -15.41 -23.71
CA THR A 31 1.39 -14.18 -24.50
C THR A 31 1.57 -12.96 -23.61
N LEU A 32 2.18 -11.91 -24.14
CA LEU A 32 2.33 -10.65 -23.39
C LEU A 32 0.97 -10.06 -22.99
N ALA A 33 -0.03 -10.13 -23.88
CA ALA A 33 -1.39 -9.66 -23.61
C ALA A 33 -2.08 -10.46 -22.50
N GLY A 34 -1.90 -11.78 -22.49
CA GLY A 34 -2.42 -12.64 -21.43
C GLY A 34 -1.73 -12.38 -20.08
N ILE A 35 -0.39 -12.22 -20.07
CA ILE A 35 0.38 -11.87 -18.87
C ILE A 35 -0.10 -10.54 -18.31
N GLU A 36 -0.23 -9.52 -19.16
CA GLU A 36 -0.72 -8.20 -18.75
C GLU A 36 -2.13 -8.27 -18.17
N THR A 37 -3.02 -9.05 -18.80
CA THR A 37 -4.39 -9.25 -18.32
C THR A 37 -4.40 -9.91 -16.94
N ALA A 38 -3.64 -10.99 -16.76
CA ALA A 38 -3.51 -11.69 -15.47
C ALA A 38 -2.94 -10.77 -14.38
N VAL A 39 -1.84 -10.07 -14.68
CA VAL A 39 -1.22 -9.12 -13.74
C VAL A 39 -2.19 -8.03 -13.33
N ARG A 40 -2.93 -7.44 -14.28
CA ARG A 40 -3.92 -6.41 -13.96
C ARG A 40 -5.05 -6.97 -13.09
N GLY A 41 -5.59 -8.14 -13.43
CA GLY A 41 -6.66 -8.78 -12.66
C GLY A 41 -6.23 -9.00 -11.21
N HIS A 42 -5.09 -9.65 -11.00
CA HIS A 42 -4.55 -9.90 -9.67
C HIS A 42 -4.27 -8.62 -8.87
N LEU A 43 -3.78 -7.57 -9.53
CA LEU A 43 -3.57 -6.29 -8.87
C LEU A 43 -4.90 -5.70 -8.38
N LEU A 44 -5.93 -5.68 -9.24
CA LEU A 44 -7.23 -5.10 -8.89
C LEU A 44 -7.97 -5.89 -7.81
N GLU A 45 -7.92 -7.22 -7.88
CA GLU A 45 -8.70 -8.09 -6.99
C GLU A 45 -8.04 -8.34 -5.63
N HIS A 46 -6.70 -8.41 -5.59
CA HIS A 46 -5.99 -8.87 -4.39
C HIS A 46 -4.99 -7.87 -3.80
N VAL A 47 -4.34 -7.03 -4.63
CA VAL A 47 -3.24 -6.19 -4.14
C VAL A 47 -3.69 -4.75 -3.87
N SER A 48 -4.47 -4.16 -4.77
CA SER A 48 -4.97 -2.79 -4.66
C SER A 48 -5.84 -2.56 -3.43
N PRO A 49 -6.75 -3.49 -3.02
CA PRO A 49 -7.53 -3.32 -1.80
C PRO A 49 -6.65 -3.18 -0.55
N GLU A 50 -5.65 -4.05 -0.36
CA GLU A 50 -4.75 -4.00 0.80
C GLU A 50 -3.97 -2.67 0.89
N ILE A 51 -3.51 -2.16 -0.26
CA ILE A 51 -2.85 -0.86 -0.33
C ILE A 51 -3.85 0.27 -0.01
N GLY A 52 -5.05 0.19 -0.58
CA GLY A 52 -6.12 1.16 -0.36
C GLY A 52 -6.53 1.25 1.11
N ASP A 53 -6.78 0.11 1.75
CA ASP A 53 -7.18 -0.01 3.15
C ASP A 53 -6.09 0.52 4.08
N PHE A 54 -4.82 0.18 3.81
CA PHE A 54 -3.70 0.73 4.56
C PHE A 54 -3.69 2.27 4.48
N LEU A 55 -3.82 2.85 3.28
CA LEU A 55 -3.82 4.29 3.09
C LEU A 55 -5.05 4.98 3.71
N LEU A 56 -6.22 4.35 3.64
CA LEU A 56 -7.45 4.84 4.28
C LEU A 56 -7.29 4.93 5.80
N GLN A 57 -6.69 3.91 6.42
CA GLN A 57 -6.38 3.93 7.84
C GLN A 57 -5.45 5.08 8.20
N GLN A 58 -4.40 5.33 7.41
CA GLN A 58 -3.50 6.46 7.66
C GLN A 58 -4.19 7.83 7.48
N ALA A 59 -5.12 7.94 6.53
CA ALA A 59 -5.88 9.17 6.30
C ALA A 59 -6.91 9.43 7.41
N ALA A 60 -7.44 8.37 8.04
CA ALA A 60 -8.45 8.46 9.09
C ALA A 60 -7.89 8.76 10.48
N VAL A 61 -6.57 8.65 10.70
CA VAL A 61 -5.94 9.07 11.96
C VAL A 61 -6.01 10.59 12.06
N PRO A 62 -6.78 11.17 13.01
CA PRO A 62 -6.77 12.61 13.22
C PRO A 62 -5.35 13.04 13.55
N ARG A 63 -4.83 14.05 12.85
CA ARG A 63 -3.63 14.74 13.32
C ARG A 63 -3.97 15.27 14.70
N VAL A 64 -3.45 14.65 15.75
CA VAL A 64 -3.54 15.16 17.12
C VAL A 64 -3.07 16.60 17.04
N ASP A 65 -3.98 17.53 17.31
CA ASP A 65 -3.75 18.96 17.13
C ASP A 65 -2.46 19.38 17.85
N GLU A 66 -1.41 19.71 17.08
CA GLU A 66 -0.19 20.37 17.59
C GLU A 66 -0.51 21.73 18.25
N ASN A 67 -1.76 22.19 18.19
CA ASN A 67 -2.23 23.45 18.76
C ASN A 67 -2.74 23.37 20.21
N ALA A 68 -2.77 22.20 20.85
CA ALA A 68 -3.19 22.10 22.25
C ALA A 68 -2.14 22.65 23.25
N ALA A 69 -0.87 22.75 22.85
CA ALA A 69 0.21 23.23 23.73
C ALA A 69 0.29 24.77 23.86
N SER A 70 -0.48 25.54 23.07
CA SER A 70 -0.31 27.00 23.00
C SER A 70 -1.36 27.82 23.78
N ARG A 71 -2.27 27.17 24.54
CA ARG A 71 -3.36 27.89 25.27
C ARG A 71 -3.25 27.92 26.80
N VAL A 72 -2.16 27.42 27.39
CA VAL A 72 -1.89 27.55 28.83
C VAL A 72 -0.61 28.34 29.03
N SER A 73 -0.69 29.67 28.90
CA SER A 73 0.27 30.62 29.50
C SER A 73 -0.20 32.05 29.24
N SER A 74 -1.40 32.41 29.67
CA SER A 74 -1.83 33.81 29.78
C SER A 74 -2.97 33.92 30.78
N ASP A 75 -2.70 33.61 32.04
CA ASP A 75 -3.42 34.23 33.17
C ASP A 75 -2.64 33.97 34.45
N ASP A 76 -1.82 34.94 34.87
CA ASP A 76 -1.77 35.41 36.27
C ASP A 76 -0.90 36.68 36.33
N SER A 77 -1.54 37.83 36.36
CA SER A 77 -0.93 39.12 36.70
C SER A 77 -2.02 40.02 37.27
N VAL A 78 -2.28 39.89 38.57
CA VAL A 78 -2.88 40.94 39.41
C VAL A 78 -2.22 40.92 40.79
#